data_AF-A0A258LW25-F1
#
_entry.id   AF-A0A258LW25-F1
#
_cell.length_a   1.000
_cell.length_b   1.000
_cell.length_c   1.000
_cell.angle_alpha   90.00
_cell.angle_beta   90.00
_cell.angle_gamma   90.00
#
_symmetry.space_group_name_H-M   'P 1'
#
loop_
_entity.id
_entity.type
_entity.pdbx_description
1 polymer ?
#
loop_
_entity_poly.entity_id
_entity_poly.type
_entity_poly.pdbx_seq_one_letter_code
_entity_poly.pdbx_strand_id
1 'polypeptide(L)'
;MSSSAALRATSDESIDAVALGRTATDLLEKLLAQATSAVRARVSEGGKLSARLLEEEQRAAHGLAWLATYVFGVRELVHYADRLSEDGRFGETEALLVQIGLGEYVAQIFGGIPMSQGETVRLEDMFIDADTAADLRAHPALAGLIAGGNTSAARKVLAARIREAGPGTVGNAGLDETMEAMRSEINRFVEAEVAPHAHEWHLKNDYIPLEIIQGLADLGVFGLTIPEEYGGLGLSKEAMCLVTEELSRGYIGVGSLGTRSEIAAELILGGGTDAQKEKYLPKIASGEILPTAVFTEPNTGSDLASLRTRAVKEGDVYKVSGNKTWITHPVRADLMTLLVRTNPAEPGYKGLSMLLAEKPRGTDADPFPAPGMTGGEIEVLGYRGMKEYEIGFDGFEVPASQLLGGEEGQGFKQLMNTFEAARIQTAARAVGVAQAALETGLRYAEERIQFGKPLIAFPRVSDKIVMMAVEIAIARQITYFAARAKDEGRRTDLEAGMSKLLGARVAWAAADNALQIHGGNGFALEYPVSRLLCDARILNIFEGAAEIQAQVIARRLLEGGN
;
A
#
# COMPACT_ATOMS: atom_id res chain seq x y z
N MET A 1 -30.51 51.75 -24.25
CA MET A 1 -29.37 51.79 -23.32
C MET A 1 -29.54 50.59 -22.39
N SER A 2 -29.19 49.38 -22.84
CA SER A 2 -27.86 48.77 -22.80
C SER A 2 -27.33 48.58 -21.37
N SER A 3 -27.53 47.37 -20.85
CA SER A 3 -26.44 46.56 -20.28
C SER A 3 -27.01 45.15 -20.06
N SER A 4 -26.94 44.37 -21.13
CA SER A 4 -27.21 42.94 -21.14
C SER A 4 -26.21 42.24 -20.23
N ALA A 5 -26.73 41.52 -19.24
CA ALA A 5 -25.99 40.54 -18.46
C ALA A 5 -25.43 39.47 -19.41
N ALA A 6 -24.18 39.65 -19.83
CA ALA A 6 -23.38 38.62 -20.44
C ALA A 6 -22.73 37.79 -19.31
N LEU A 7 -23.52 36.94 -18.66
CA LEU A 7 -22.98 35.69 -18.13
C LEU A 7 -22.61 34.86 -19.36
N ARG A 8 -21.38 35.04 -19.82
CA ARG A 8 -20.78 34.21 -20.87
C ARG A 8 -20.91 32.76 -20.39
N ALA A 9 -21.67 31.97 -21.15
CA ALA A 9 -21.46 30.54 -21.22
C ALA A 9 -19.96 30.34 -21.49
N THR A 10 -19.23 29.83 -20.50
CA THR A 10 -17.93 29.21 -20.77
C THR A 10 -18.27 28.02 -21.64
N SER A 11 -17.84 28.08 -22.89
CA SER A 11 -17.86 26.96 -23.81
C SER A 11 -17.32 25.73 -23.09
N ASP A 12 -18.10 24.65 -23.15
CA ASP A 12 -17.73 23.30 -22.72
C ASP A 12 -16.70 22.75 -23.72
N GLU A 13 -15.58 23.46 -23.90
CA GLU A 13 -14.46 23.00 -24.70
C GLU A 13 -13.78 21.88 -23.93
N SER A 14 -13.92 20.65 -24.44
CA SER A 14 -13.20 19.50 -23.92
C SER A 14 -11.71 19.79 -23.99
N ILE A 15 -11.04 19.84 -22.84
CA ILE A 15 -9.59 19.98 -22.78
C ILE A 15 -8.92 18.69 -23.28
N ASP A 16 -7.81 18.81 -24.01
CA ASP A 16 -6.92 17.67 -24.24
C ASP A 16 -6.07 17.43 -22.98
N ALA A 17 -6.67 16.76 -22.01
CA ALA A 17 -6.03 16.55 -20.71
C ALA A 17 -4.71 15.79 -20.80
N VAL A 18 -4.56 14.87 -21.76
CA VAL A 18 -3.32 14.10 -21.94
C VAL A 18 -2.20 15.00 -22.47
N ALA A 19 -2.47 15.80 -23.50
CA ALA A 19 -1.48 16.74 -24.03
C ALA A 19 -1.07 17.80 -22.99
N LEU A 20 -2.05 18.36 -22.27
CA LEU A 20 -1.77 19.28 -21.15
C LEU A 20 -0.99 18.57 -20.03
N GLY A 21 -1.34 17.32 -19.74
CA GLY A 21 -0.67 16.46 -18.76
C GLY A 21 0.82 16.26 -19.06
N ARG A 22 1.20 15.98 -20.31
CA ARG A 22 2.61 15.86 -20.72
C ARG A 22 3.40 17.12 -20.39
N THR A 23 2.85 18.29 -20.73
CA THR A 23 3.49 19.58 -20.42
C THR A 23 3.50 19.85 -18.91
N ALA A 24 2.43 19.47 -18.19
CA ALA A 24 2.35 19.63 -16.75
C ALA A 24 3.40 18.79 -16.02
N THR A 25 3.64 17.55 -16.45
CA THR A 25 4.69 16.68 -15.89
C THR A 25 6.05 17.37 -15.92
N ASP A 26 6.49 17.87 -17.08
CA ASP A 26 7.80 18.55 -17.21
C ASP A 26 7.93 19.77 -16.29
N LEU A 27 6.85 20.53 -16.09
CA LEU A 27 6.82 21.70 -15.22
C LEU A 27 6.87 21.29 -13.75
N LEU A 28 6.13 20.26 -13.38
CA LEU A 28 6.04 19.76 -12.01
C LEU A 28 7.32 19.05 -11.56
N GLU A 29 8.03 18.37 -12.46
CA GLU A 29 9.35 17.80 -12.17
C GLU A 29 10.38 18.91 -11.89
N LYS A 30 10.32 20.04 -12.62
CA LYS A 30 11.15 21.22 -12.33
C LYS A 30 10.80 21.85 -10.98
N LEU A 31 9.51 21.97 -10.66
CA LEU A 31 9.04 22.43 -9.35
C LEU A 31 9.55 21.52 -8.22
N LEU A 32 9.47 20.19 -8.40
CA LEU A 32 9.97 19.22 -7.44
C LEU A 32 11.50 19.36 -7.24
N ALA A 33 12.26 19.56 -8.32
CA ALA A 33 13.71 19.79 -8.23
C ALA A 33 14.06 21.09 -7.48
N GLN A 34 13.28 22.16 -7.70
CA GLN A 34 13.40 23.41 -6.95
C GLN A 34 13.08 23.22 -5.47
N ALA A 35 11.95 22.58 -5.14
CA ALA A 35 11.55 22.28 -3.77
C ALA A 35 12.60 21.39 -3.06
N THR A 36 13.12 20.37 -3.75
CA THR A 36 14.18 19.51 -3.24
C THR A 36 15.42 20.33 -2.88
N SER A 37 15.85 21.23 -3.76
CA SER A 37 17.01 22.09 -3.54
C SER A 37 16.80 23.04 -2.36
N ALA A 38 15.61 23.65 -2.27
CA ALA A 38 15.26 24.59 -1.22
C ALA A 38 15.18 23.93 0.16
N VAL A 39 14.50 22.77 0.25
CA VAL A 39 14.44 21.96 1.48
C VAL A 39 15.85 21.48 1.87
N ARG A 40 16.64 20.98 0.91
CA ARG A 40 18.02 20.53 1.17
C ARG A 40 18.89 21.63 1.79
N ALA A 41 18.75 22.87 1.33
CA ALA A 41 19.49 24.01 1.87
C ALA A 41 19.14 24.29 3.35
N ARG A 42 17.92 23.94 3.79
CA ARG A 42 17.47 24.11 5.18
C ARG A 42 17.87 22.98 6.09
N VAL A 43 17.95 21.75 5.56
CA VAL A 43 18.22 20.55 6.36
C VAL A 43 19.67 20.06 6.31
N SER A 44 20.56 20.79 5.64
CA SER A 44 21.98 20.44 5.53
C SER A 44 22.86 21.32 6.41
N GLU A 45 23.86 20.71 7.05
CA GLU A 45 24.91 21.38 7.81
C GLU A 45 26.27 20.84 7.36
N GLY A 46 27.22 21.72 7.02
CA GLY A 46 28.52 21.30 6.50
C GLY A 46 28.45 20.46 5.21
N GLY A 47 27.42 20.67 4.38
CA GLY A 47 27.20 19.94 3.12
C GLY A 47 26.62 18.53 3.27
N LYS A 48 26.24 18.12 4.49
CA LYS A 48 25.59 16.83 4.77
C LYS A 48 24.23 17.05 5.41
N LEU A 49 23.32 16.09 5.23
CA LEU A 49 22.03 16.12 5.92
C LEU A 49 22.23 16.05 7.43
N SER A 50 21.59 16.94 8.17
CA SER A 50 21.60 16.98 9.62
C SER A 50 20.33 16.34 10.16
N ALA A 51 20.45 15.32 11.02
CA ALA A 51 19.31 14.66 11.63
C ALA A 51 18.46 15.65 12.46
N ARG A 52 19.13 16.55 13.19
CA ARG A 52 18.47 17.61 13.96
C ARG A 52 17.66 18.54 13.07
N LEU A 53 18.24 19.03 11.97
CA LEU A 53 17.52 19.94 11.07
C LEU A 53 16.40 19.23 10.30
N LEU A 54 16.56 17.95 9.96
CA LEU A 54 15.49 17.14 9.39
C LEU A 54 14.31 16.96 10.35
N GLU A 55 14.56 16.91 11.65
CA GLU A 55 13.51 16.86 12.68
C GLU A 55 12.84 18.22 12.85
N GLU A 56 13.61 19.31 12.90
CA GLU A 56 13.08 20.69 12.99
C GLU A 56 12.24 21.06 11.76
N GLU A 57 12.68 20.67 10.57
CA GLU A 57 12.01 20.94 9.28
C GLU A 57 11.22 19.72 8.76
N GLN A 58 10.75 18.86 9.67
CA GLN A 58 10.08 17.62 9.29
C GLN A 58 8.85 17.85 8.40
N ARG A 59 8.10 18.93 8.64
CA ARG A 59 6.95 19.32 7.80
C ARG A 59 7.37 19.58 6.36
N ALA A 60 8.47 20.29 6.14
CA ALA A 60 8.99 20.59 4.81
C ALA A 60 9.51 19.31 4.12
N ALA A 61 10.23 18.47 4.86
CA ALA A 61 10.73 17.19 4.36
C ALA A 61 9.60 16.24 3.97
N HIS A 62 8.58 16.07 4.82
CA HIS A 62 7.41 15.25 4.51
C HIS A 62 6.58 15.86 3.39
N GLY A 63 6.48 17.19 3.34
CA GLY A 63 5.92 17.93 2.23
C GLY A 63 6.55 17.57 0.90
N LEU A 64 7.88 17.50 0.86
CA LEU A 64 8.62 17.09 -0.32
C LEU A 64 8.28 15.67 -0.76
N ALA A 65 8.12 14.73 0.18
CA ALA A 65 7.72 13.36 -0.13
C ALA A 65 6.31 13.29 -0.74
N TRP A 66 5.36 14.07 -0.21
CA TRP A 66 4.00 14.15 -0.74
C TRP A 66 3.93 14.87 -2.08
N LEU A 67 4.68 15.96 -2.28
CA LEU A 67 4.83 16.62 -3.57
C LEU A 67 5.36 15.63 -4.61
N ALA A 68 6.47 14.93 -4.30
CA ALA A 68 7.05 13.93 -5.19
C ALA A 68 6.05 12.82 -5.54
N THR A 69 5.26 12.36 -4.57
CA THR A 69 4.20 11.36 -4.78
C THR A 69 3.14 11.86 -5.75
N TYR A 70 2.72 13.12 -5.67
CA TYR A 70 1.73 13.71 -6.57
C TYR A 70 2.28 13.93 -7.97
N VAL A 71 3.50 14.45 -8.09
CA VAL A 71 4.18 14.61 -9.38
C VAL A 71 4.32 13.25 -10.07
N PHE A 72 4.71 12.22 -9.32
CA PHE A 72 4.79 10.85 -9.82
C PHE A 72 3.42 10.30 -10.25
N GLY A 73 2.36 10.54 -9.48
CA GLY A 73 0.98 10.16 -9.85
C GLY A 73 0.50 10.84 -11.14
N VAL A 74 0.78 12.12 -11.31
CA VAL A 74 0.49 12.88 -12.55
C VAL A 74 1.22 12.26 -13.74
N ARG A 75 2.52 11.99 -13.59
CA ARG A 75 3.35 11.35 -14.63
C ARG A 75 2.80 9.98 -15.02
N GLU A 76 2.52 9.11 -14.06
CA GLU A 76 2.08 7.74 -14.35
C GLU A 76 0.66 7.68 -14.93
N LEU A 77 -0.21 8.66 -14.65
CA LEU A 77 -1.48 8.79 -15.37
C LEU A 77 -1.29 9.14 -16.85
N VAL A 78 -0.34 10.02 -17.16
CA VAL A 78 0.00 10.35 -18.55
C VAL A 78 0.58 9.13 -19.27
N HIS A 79 1.54 8.44 -18.63
CA HIS A 79 2.11 7.21 -19.20
C HIS A 79 1.07 6.10 -19.38
N TYR A 80 0.11 6.00 -18.46
CA TYR A 80 -1.02 5.08 -18.58
C TYR A 80 -1.89 5.40 -19.81
N ALA A 81 -2.21 6.69 -20.03
CA ALA A 81 -2.93 7.13 -21.21
C ALA A 81 -2.17 6.83 -22.50
N ASP A 82 -0.86 7.06 -22.51
CA ASP A 82 0.02 6.80 -23.66
C ASP A 82 0.04 5.31 -24.01
N ARG A 83 0.31 4.42 -23.03
CA ARG A 83 0.33 2.97 -23.24
C ARG A 83 -0.99 2.44 -23.77
N LEU A 84 -2.12 2.84 -23.17
CA LEU A 84 -3.43 2.39 -23.65
C LEU A 84 -3.78 2.95 -25.03
N SER A 85 -3.31 4.16 -25.37
CA SER A 85 -3.54 4.74 -26.68
C SER A 85 -2.77 3.99 -27.77
N GLU A 86 -1.52 3.60 -27.49
CA GLU A 86 -0.69 2.78 -28.37
C GLU A 86 -1.34 1.41 -28.63
N ASP A 87 -1.95 0.81 -27.61
CA ASP A 87 -2.66 -0.47 -27.72
C ASP A 87 -4.07 -0.34 -28.33
N GLY A 88 -4.57 0.87 -28.60
CA GLY A 88 -5.95 1.09 -29.06
C GLY A 88 -7.03 0.79 -28.01
N ARG A 89 -6.66 0.80 -26.72
CA ARG A 89 -7.51 0.49 -25.57
C ARG A 89 -7.90 1.71 -24.72
N PHE A 90 -7.46 2.92 -25.10
CA PHE A 90 -7.79 4.16 -24.40
C PHE A 90 -9.20 4.64 -24.79
N GLY A 91 -10.18 4.37 -23.94
CA GLY A 91 -11.58 4.74 -24.12
C GLY A 91 -12.00 5.99 -23.35
N GLU A 92 -13.30 6.26 -23.37
CA GLU A 92 -13.87 7.44 -22.71
C GLU A 92 -13.77 7.37 -21.18
N THR A 93 -13.93 6.18 -20.58
CA THR A 93 -13.77 5.99 -19.14
C THR A 93 -12.34 6.33 -18.72
N GLU A 94 -11.34 5.85 -19.46
CA GLU A 94 -9.93 6.12 -19.21
C GLU A 94 -9.61 7.60 -19.40
N ALA A 95 -10.13 8.22 -20.47
CA ALA A 95 -9.98 9.65 -20.71
C ALA A 95 -10.55 10.50 -19.55
N LEU A 96 -11.70 10.14 -19.00
CA LEU A 96 -12.31 10.83 -17.86
C LEU A 96 -11.53 10.61 -16.56
N LEU A 97 -11.04 9.40 -16.31
CA LEU A 97 -10.19 9.10 -15.14
C LEU A 97 -8.92 9.96 -15.18
N VAL A 98 -8.25 10.02 -16.34
CA VAL A 98 -7.05 10.82 -16.56
C VAL A 98 -7.36 12.31 -16.45
N GLN A 99 -8.41 12.81 -17.11
CA GLN A 99 -8.79 14.22 -17.05
C GLN A 99 -9.05 14.69 -15.61
N ILE A 100 -9.87 13.95 -14.86
CA ILE A 100 -10.25 14.32 -13.49
C ILE A 100 -9.04 14.16 -12.55
N GLY A 101 -8.27 13.09 -12.69
CA GLY A 101 -7.08 12.83 -11.87
C GLY A 101 -6.01 13.89 -12.04
N LEU A 102 -5.66 14.23 -13.29
CA LEU A 102 -4.73 15.32 -13.58
C LEU A 102 -5.25 16.66 -13.05
N GLY A 103 -6.52 16.98 -13.30
CA GLY A 103 -7.11 18.22 -12.81
C GLY A 103 -7.05 18.35 -11.29
N GLU A 104 -7.43 17.29 -10.57
CA GLU A 104 -7.44 17.30 -9.11
C GLU A 104 -6.02 17.35 -8.52
N TYR A 105 -5.10 16.50 -8.96
CA TYR A 105 -3.76 16.43 -8.36
C TYR A 105 -2.96 17.69 -8.67
N VAL A 106 -3.07 18.25 -9.88
CA VAL A 106 -2.47 19.54 -10.21
C VAL A 106 -3.09 20.65 -9.36
N ALA A 107 -4.42 20.67 -9.18
CA ALA A 107 -5.06 21.66 -8.32
C ALA A 107 -4.60 21.57 -6.86
N GLN A 108 -4.43 20.37 -6.32
CA GLN A 108 -3.94 20.15 -4.95
C GLN A 108 -2.45 20.48 -4.78
N ILE A 109 -1.59 20.24 -5.77
CA ILE A 109 -0.18 20.68 -5.70
C ILE A 109 -0.08 22.18 -5.41
N PHE A 110 -0.93 23.00 -6.05
CA PHE A 110 -0.94 24.45 -5.88
C PHE A 110 -1.92 24.97 -4.81
N GLY A 111 -2.90 24.17 -4.40
CA GLY A 111 -3.92 24.54 -3.39
C GLY A 111 -3.63 24.02 -1.98
N GLY A 112 -2.77 22.99 -1.90
CA GLY A 112 -2.40 22.27 -0.69
C GLY A 112 -2.71 20.76 -0.81
N ILE A 113 -1.70 19.94 -0.52
CA ILE A 113 -1.79 18.47 -0.52
C ILE A 113 -2.16 17.99 0.89
N PRO A 114 -3.24 17.22 1.07
CA PRO A 114 -3.57 16.63 2.36
C PRO A 114 -2.64 15.45 2.67
N MET A 115 -1.71 15.65 3.62
CA MET A 115 -0.89 14.57 4.20
C MET A 115 -1.73 13.76 5.21
N SER A 116 -2.56 14.47 5.97
CA SER A 116 -3.64 13.96 6.82
C SER A 116 -4.83 14.92 6.72
N GLN A 117 -5.94 14.64 7.42
CA GLN A 117 -7.09 15.56 7.43
C GLN A 117 -6.77 16.92 8.08
N GLY A 118 -5.85 16.95 9.04
CA GLY A 118 -5.45 18.17 9.75
C GLY A 118 -4.17 18.83 9.19
N GLU A 119 -3.45 18.13 8.32
CA GLU A 119 -2.15 18.56 7.81
C GLU A 119 -2.19 18.68 6.30
N THR A 120 -2.44 19.91 5.85
CA THR A 120 -2.28 20.28 4.44
C THR A 120 -0.93 20.94 4.25
N VAL A 121 -0.10 20.36 3.38
CA VAL A 121 1.19 20.93 3.01
C VAL A 121 1.05 21.77 1.74
N ARG A 122 1.71 22.93 1.71
CA ARG A 122 1.70 23.84 0.56
C ARG A 122 3.10 24.08 0.03
N LEU A 123 3.21 24.71 -1.14
CA LEU A 123 4.52 24.98 -1.76
C LEU A 123 5.41 25.87 -0.88
N GLU A 124 4.80 26.79 -0.13
CA GLU A 124 5.49 27.68 0.81
C GLU A 124 6.10 26.92 2.00
N ASP A 125 5.47 25.80 2.43
CA ASP A 125 6.05 24.92 3.46
C ASP A 125 7.35 24.25 2.96
N MET A 126 7.58 24.21 1.64
CA MET A 126 8.80 23.71 1.00
C MET A 126 9.69 24.85 0.46
N PHE A 127 9.46 26.07 0.98
CA PHE A 127 10.25 27.28 0.67
C PHE A 127 10.21 27.72 -0.80
N ILE A 128 9.14 27.36 -1.52
CA ILE A 128 8.81 27.98 -2.80
C ILE A 128 8.07 29.28 -2.52
N ASP A 129 8.56 30.39 -3.07
CA ASP A 129 7.93 31.69 -2.87
C ASP A 129 6.60 31.83 -3.66
N ALA A 130 5.74 32.72 -3.18
CA ALA A 130 4.39 32.90 -3.71
C ALA A 130 4.37 33.36 -5.18
N ASP A 131 5.36 34.15 -5.60
CA ASP A 131 5.43 34.66 -6.98
C ASP A 131 5.79 33.52 -7.94
N THR A 132 6.81 32.72 -7.61
CA THR A 132 7.18 31.50 -8.35
C THR A 132 6.00 30.53 -8.45
N ALA A 133 5.29 30.30 -7.33
CA ALA A 133 4.12 29.43 -7.31
C ALA A 133 2.98 29.96 -8.19
N ALA A 134 2.72 31.27 -8.14
CA ALA A 134 1.68 31.93 -8.94
C ALA A 134 1.99 31.90 -10.45
N ASP A 135 3.24 32.17 -10.83
CA ASP A 135 3.69 32.15 -12.22
C ASP A 135 3.57 30.74 -12.83
N LEU A 136 4.01 29.71 -12.09
CA LEU A 136 3.84 28.32 -12.52
C LEU A 136 2.35 27.96 -12.64
N ARG A 137 1.53 28.29 -11.63
CA ARG A 137 0.09 28.03 -11.66
C ARG A 137 -0.61 28.69 -12.85
N ALA A 138 -0.14 29.87 -13.28
CA ALA A 138 -0.67 30.61 -14.41
C ALA A 138 -0.25 30.04 -15.77
N HIS A 139 0.70 29.10 -15.83
CA HIS A 139 1.10 28.46 -17.08
C HIS A 139 -0.12 27.81 -17.76
N PRO A 140 -0.36 28.03 -19.08
CA PRO A 140 -1.58 27.60 -19.75
C PRO A 140 -1.95 26.13 -19.55
N ALA A 141 -0.95 25.23 -19.54
CA ALA A 141 -1.20 23.81 -19.31
C ALA A 141 -1.70 23.49 -17.90
N LEU A 142 -1.09 24.09 -16.87
CA LEU A 142 -1.47 23.89 -15.47
C LEU A 142 -2.81 24.58 -15.19
N ALA A 143 -2.97 25.82 -15.63
CA ALA A 143 -4.22 26.56 -15.51
C ALA A 143 -5.40 25.85 -16.22
N GLY A 144 -5.15 25.28 -17.40
CA GLY A 144 -6.13 24.50 -18.17
C GLY A 144 -6.59 23.24 -17.44
N LEU A 145 -5.66 22.46 -16.88
CA LEU A 145 -6.00 21.28 -16.06
C LEU A 145 -6.74 21.66 -14.78
N ILE A 146 -6.30 22.70 -14.08
CA ILE A 146 -6.94 23.17 -12.84
C ILE A 146 -8.38 23.63 -13.10
N ALA A 147 -8.61 24.38 -14.19
CA ALA A 147 -9.92 24.94 -14.49
C ALA A 147 -10.87 23.93 -15.16
N GLY A 148 -10.35 23.07 -16.04
CA GLY A 148 -11.14 22.20 -16.92
C GLY A 148 -11.04 20.70 -16.63
N GLY A 149 -10.13 20.27 -15.75
CA GLY A 149 -9.92 18.84 -15.46
C GLY A 149 -11.04 18.25 -14.61
N ASN A 150 -11.10 18.60 -13.32
CA ASN A 150 -12.10 18.06 -12.38
C ASN A 150 -13.40 18.89 -12.34
N THR A 151 -14.20 18.84 -13.42
CA THR A 151 -15.47 19.57 -13.51
C THR A 151 -16.67 18.75 -13.07
N SER A 152 -17.76 19.42 -12.66
CA SER A 152 -19.03 18.74 -12.37
C SER A 152 -19.59 17.99 -13.60
N ALA A 153 -19.32 18.46 -14.81
CA ALA A 153 -19.75 17.82 -16.04
C ALA A 153 -18.99 16.50 -16.27
N ALA A 154 -17.65 16.53 -16.17
CA ALA A 154 -16.81 15.35 -16.31
C ALA A 154 -17.16 14.29 -15.25
N ARG A 155 -17.31 14.69 -13.98
CA ARG A 155 -17.74 13.76 -12.91
C ARG A 155 -19.10 13.15 -13.16
N LYS A 156 -20.05 13.92 -13.70
CA LYS A 156 -21.39 13.39 -14.05
C LYS A 156 -21.30 12.32 -15.14
N VAL A 157 -20.49 12.52 -16.18
CA VAL A 157 -20.30 11.53 -17.25
C VAL A 157 -19.60 10.29 -16.71
N LEU A 158 -18.51 10.45 -15.96
CA LEU A 158 -17.79 9.31 -15.37
C LEU A 158 -18.68 8.51 -14.40
N ALA A 159 -19.50 9.18 -13.59
CA ALA A 159 -20.47 8.52 -12.74
C ALA A 159 -21.47 7.68 -13.55
N ALA A 160 -21.90 8.13 -14.73
CA ALA A 160 -22.76 7.32 -15.60
C ALA A 160 -22.01 6.09 -16.14
N ARG A 161 -20.75 6.25 -16.57
CA ARG A 161 -19.92 5.14 -17.07
C ARG A 161 -19.63 4.09 -15.99
N ILE A 162 -19.36 4.50 -14.76
CA ILE A 162 -19.18 3.59 -13.63
C ILE A 162 -20.42 2.73 -13.41
N ARG A 163 -21.62 3.33 -13.48
CA ARG A 163 -22.88 2.61 -13.31
C ARG A 163 -23.18 1.65 -14.46
N GLU A 164 -22.82 2.02 -15.68
CA GLU A 164 -22.98 1.15 -16.86
C GLU A 164 -22.04 -0.06 -16.83
N ALA A 165 -20.80 0.12 -16.33
CA ALA A 165 -19.83 -0.96 -16.20
C ALA A 165 -20.20 -1.96 -15.10
N GLY A 166 -20.84 -1.50 -14.02
CA GLY A 166 -21.20 -2.34 -12.88
C GLY A 166 -20.03 -2.56 -11.90
N PRO A 167 -20.12 -3.57 -11.02
CA PRO A 167 -19.08 -3.86 -10.02
C PRO A 167 -17.80 -4.37 -10.69
N GLY A 168 -16.64 -3.93 -10.18
CA GLY A 168 -15.32 -4.32 -10.67
C GLY A 168 -14.40 -3.11 -10.91
N THR A 169 -13.25 -3.37 -11.54
CA THR A 169 -12.29 -2.31 -11.88
C THR A 169 -12.92 -1.28 -12.81
N VAL A 170 -12.86 0.00 -12.43
CA VAL A 170 -13.31 1.10 -13.28
C VAL A 170 -12.20 1.45 -14.29
N GLY A 171 -12.51 1.24 -15.56
CA GLY A 171 -11.57 1.44 -16.67
C GLY A 171 -10.56 0.30 -16.82
N ASN A 172 -9.81 0.32 -17.93
CA ASN A 172 -8.79 -0.67 -18.23
C ASN A 172 -7.56 -0.48 -17.33
N ALA A 173 -7.07 -1.54 -16.67
CA ALA A 173 -5.93 -1.43 -15.75
C ALA A 173 -4.56 -1.34 -16.45
N GLY A 174 -4.50 -1.55 -17.76
CA GLY A 174 -3.26 -1.59 -18.54
C GLY A 174 -2.55 -2.94 -18.51
N LEU A 175 -3.27 -4.01 -18.17
CA LEU A 175 -2.73 -5.37 -18.09
C LEU A 175 -2.80 -6.08 -19.45
N ASP A 176 -1.92 -7.07 -19.66
CA ASP A 176 -2.01 -7.97 -20.81
C ASP A 176 -3.09 -9.05 -20.61
N GLU A 177 -3.37 -9.83 -21.66
CA GLU A 177 -4.40 -10.87 -21.65
C GLU A 177 -4.13 -11.99 -20.62
N THR A 178 -2.85 -12.29 -20.35
CA THR A 178 -2.46 -13.33 -19.39
C THR A 178 -2.76 -12.87 -17.96
N MET A 179 -2.40 -11.62 -17.66
CA MET A 179 -2.71 -11.00 -16.38
C MET A 179 -4.22 -10.83 -16.20
N GLU A 180 -4.99 -10.45 -17.23
CA GLU A 180 -6.46 -10.37 -17.11
C GLU A 180 -7.12 -11.75 -16.93
N ALA A 181 -6.58 -12.82 -17.54
CA ALA A 181 -7.04 -14.18 -17.29
C ALA A 181 -6.78 -14.60 -15.83
N MET A 182 -5.59 -14.28 -15.30
CA MET A 182 -5.23 -14.50 -13.90
C MET A 182 -6.12 -13.71 -12.95
N ARG A 183 -6.35 -12.41 -13.23
CA ARG A 183 -7.31 -11.58 -12.48
C ARG A 183 -8.67 -12.26 -12.40
N SER A 184 -9.16 -12.73 -13.54
CA SER A 184 -10.48 -13.38 -13.65
C SER A 184 -10.55 -14.67 -12.85
N GLU A 185 -9.47 -15.46 -12.80
CA GLU A 185 -9.39 -16.68 -12.01
C GLU A 185 -9.42 -16.40 -10.51
N ILE A 186 -8.57 -15.48 -10.03
CA ILE A 186 -8.54 -15.09 -8.62
C ILE A 186 -9.87 -14.44 -8.21
N ASN A 187 -10.44 -13.61 -9.08
CA ASN A 187 -11.74 -12.99 -8.83
C ASN A 187 -12.85 -14.02 -8.64
N ARG A 188 -12.90 -15.08 -9.47
CA ARG A 188 -13.86 -16.18 -9.29
C ARG A 188 -13.70 -16.86 -7.93
N PHE A 189 -12.47 -17.14 -7.50
CA PHE A 189 -12.21 -17.70 -6.18
C PHE A 189 -12.68 -16.75 -5.06
N VAL A 190 -12.39 -15.46 -5.18
CA VAL A 190 -12.78 -14.45 -4.19
C VAL A 190 -14.30 -14.32 -4.08
N GLU A 191 -15.02 -14.26 -5.20
CA GLU A 191 -16.48 -14.15 -5.22
C GLU A 191 -17.17 -15.41 -4.69
N ALA A 192 -16.58 -16.58 -4.91
CA ALA A 192 -17.14 -17.85 -4.45
C ALA A 192 -16.84 -18.13 -2.96
N GLU A 193 -15.58 -18.01 -2.55
CA GLU A 193 -15.08 -18.59 -1.30
C GLU A 193 -14.75 -17.54 -0.23
N VAL A 194 -14.60 -16.26 -0.58
CA VAL A 194 -14.11 -15.23 0.35
C VAL A 194 -15.15 -14.15 0.64
N ALA A 195 -15.54 -13.38 -0.38
CA ALA A 195 -16.37 -12.20 -0.21
C ALA A 195 -17.73 -12.47 0.50
N PRO A 196 -18.44 -13.59 0.22
CA PRO A 196 -19.68 -13.92 0.91
C PRO A 196 -19.52 -14.21 2.42
N HIS A 197 -18.33 -14.64 2.85
CA HIS A 197 -18.09 -15.16 4.20
C HIS A 197 -17.25 -14.24 5.08
N ALA A 198 -16.41 -13.39 4.47
CA ALA A 198 -15.43 -12.55 5.18
C ALA A 198 -16.04 -11.66 6.26
N HIS A 199 -17.27 -11.18 6.05
CA HIS A 199 -17.95 -10.35 7.05
C HIS A 199 -18.37 -11.17 8.28
N GLU A 200 -18.87 -12.39 8.08
CA GLU A 200 -19.22 -13.29 9.19
C GLU A 200 -17.99 -13.68 10.00
N TRP A 201 -16.88 -14.04 9.34
CA TRP A 201 -15.61 -14.32 10.03
C TRP A 201 -15.16 -13.12 10.86
N HIS A 202 -15.24 -11.92 10.27
CA HIS A 202 -14.93 -10.69 10.99
C HIS A 202 -15.83 -10.51 12.21
N LEU A 203 -17.14 -10.70 12.13
CA LEU A 203 -18.05 -10.51 13.27
C LEU A 203 -17.80 -11.51 14.41
N LYS A 204 -17.51 -12.77 14.06
CA LYS A 204 -17.26 -13.83 15.04
C LYS A 204 -15.86 -13.79 15.66
N ASN A 205 -14.98 -12.93 15.15
CA ASN A 205 -13.54 -12.97 15.46
C ASN A 205 -12.91 -14.32 15.08
N ASP A 206 -13.40 -14.93 14.00
CA ASP A 206 -12.90 -16.21 13.51
C ASP A 206 -11.64 -15.99 12.67
N TYR A 207 -10.75 -16.97 12.73
CA TYR A 207 -9.69 -17.09 11.75
C TYR A 207 -10.26 -17.28 10.33
N ILE A 208 -9.55 -16.77 9.32
CA ILE A 208 -9.73 -17.20 7.94
C ILE A 208 -9.60 -18.74 7.92
N PRO A 209 -10.59 -19.49 7.40
CA PRO A 209 -10.57 -20.95 7.44
C PRO A 209 -9.33 -21.55 6.78
N LEU A 210 -8.90 -22.73 7.25
CA LEU A 210 -7.74 -23.42 6.67
C LEU A 210 -8.01 -23.87 5.23
N GLU A 211 -9.27 -24.10 4.88
CA GLU A 211 -9.74 -24.43 3.54
C GLU A 211 -9.47 -23.29 2.55
N ILE A 212 -9.58 -22.03 2.99
CA ILE A 212 -9.21 -20.87 2.18
C ILE A 212 -7.70 -20.85 1.96
N ILE A 213 -6.90 -21.14 3.00
CA ILE A 213 -5.44 -21.25 2.87
C ILE A 213 -5.07 -22.36 1.88
N GLN A 214 -5.73 -23.52 1.96
CA GLN A 214 -5.50 -24.62 1.02
C GLN A 214 -5.89 -24.21 -0.42
N GLY A 215 -7.02 -23.54 -0.61
CA GLY A 215 -7.42 -23.03 -1.93
C GLY A 215 -6.41 -22.05 -2.53
N LEU A 216 -5.82 -21.17 -1.72
CA LEU A 216 -4.73 -20.28 -2.16
C LEU A 216 -3.46 -21.05 -2.52
N ALA A 217 -3.14 -22.12 -1.78
CA ALA A 217 -2.01 -22.99 -2.08
C ALA A 217 -2.22 -23.74 -3.41
N ASP A 218 -3.41 -24.27 -3.65
CA ASP A 218 -3.79 -24.99 -4.88
C ASP A 218 -3.74 -24.06 -6.12
N LEU A 219 -4.04 -22.78 -5.93
CA LEU A 219 -3.89 -21.72 -6.94
C LEU A 219 -2.44 -21.23 -7.11
N GLY A 220 -1.48 -21.73 -6.31
CA GLY A 220 -0.08 -21.36 -6.37
C GLY A 220 0.26 -19.98 -5.80
N VAL A 221 -0.66 -19.35 -5.05
CA VAL A 221 -0.49 -17.98 -4.54
C VAL A 221 0.73 -17.84 -3.63
N PHE A 222 1.02 -18.83 -2.79
CA PHE A 222 2.16 -18.77 -1.87
C PHE A 222 3.52 -18.91 -2.57
N GLY A 223 3.54 -19.53 -3.75
CA GLY A 223 4.73 -19.71 -4.58
C GLY A 223 4.79 -18.80 -5.80
N LEU A 224 3.89 -17.82 -5.92
CA LEU A 224 3.67 -17.08 -7.18
C LEU A 224 4.96 -16.49 -7.75
N THR A 225 5.76 -15.82 -6.91
CA THR A 225 7.04 -15.20 -7.32
C THR A 225 8.28 -16.03 -6.92
N ILE A 226 8.09 -17.22 -6.36
CA ILE A 226 9.21 -18.10 -5.99
C ILE A 226 9.73 -18.74 -7.29
N PRO A 227 11.05 -18.84 -7.50
CA PRO A 227 11.61 -19.51 -8.67
C PRO A 227 11.12 -20.95 -8.83
N GLU A 228 10.93 -21.39 -10.08
CA GLU A 228 10.46 -22.74 -10.40
C GLU A 228 11.37 -23.86 -9.83
N GLU A 229 12.68 -23.61 -9.72
CA GLU A 229 13.63 -24.57 -9.12
C GLU A 229 13.32 -24.88 -7.65
N TYR A 230 12.59 -24.00 -6.98
CA TYR A 230 12.08 -24.18 -5.63
C TYR A 230 10.57 -24.47 -5.59
N GLY A 231 9.97 -24.91 -6.70
CA GLY A 231 8.56 -25.30 -6.76
C GLY A 231 7.56 -24.13 -6.80
N GLY A 232 8.02 -22.91 -7.05
CA GLY A 232 7.15 -21.77 -7.31
C GLY A 232 6.75 -21.63 -8.79
N LEU A 233 6.07 -20.54 -9.12
CA LEU A 233 5.60 -20.25 -10.49
C LEU A 233 6.50 -19.27 -11.25
N GLY A 234 7.50 -18.67 -10.60
CA GLY A 234 8.43 -17.75 -11.24
C GLY A 234 7.81 -16.49 -11.87
N LEU A 235 6.60 -16.11 -11.42
CA LEU A 235 5.86 -14.96 -11.97
C LEU A 235 6.37 -13.63 -11.42
N SER A 236 6.01 -12.57 -12.14
CA SER A 236 6.45 -11.20 -11.86
C SER A 236 5.86 -10.61 -10.58
N LYS A 237 6.52 -9.58 -10.03
CA LYS A 237 6.01 -8.77 -8.94
C LYS A 237 4.74 -8.03 -9.32
N GLU A 238 4.58 -7.62 -10.58
CA GLU A 238 3.32 -7.06 -11.08
C GLU A 238 2.17 -8.07 -11.00
N ALA A 239 2.40 -9.33 -11.39
CA ALA A 239 1.41 -10.39 -11.24
C ALA A 239 1.03 -10.61 -9.76
N MET A 240 2.00 -10.55 -8.85
CA MET A 240 1.72 -10.64 -7.41
C MET A 240 0.92 -9.44 -6.88
N CYS A 241 1.14 -8.23 -7.40
CA CYS A 241 0.31 -7.08 -7.05
C CYS A 241 -1.14 -7.30 -7.44
N LEU A 242 -1.37 -7.80 -8.66
CA LEU A 242 -2.70 -8.11 -9.17
C LEU A 242 -3.43 -9.14 -8.30
N VAL A 243 -2.77 -10.27 -8.00
CA VAL A 243 -3.33 -11.31 -7.13
C VAL A 243 -3.67 -10.72 -5.76
N THR A 244 -2.75 -9.97 -5.16
CA THR A 244 -2.96 -9.34 -3.85
C THR A 244 -4.10 -8.32 -3.87
N GLU A 245 -4.26 -7.53 -4.94
CA GLU A 245 -5.40 -6.60 -5.12
C GLU A 245 -6.73 -7.34 -5.08
N GLU A 246 -6.89 -8.38 -5.90
CA GLU A 246 -8.15 -9.15 -5.99
C GLU A 246 -8.47 -9.86 -4.67
N LEU A 247 -7.47 -10.49 -4.03
CA LEU A 247 -7.67 -11.14 -2.73
C LEU A 247 -8.04 -10.13 -1.63
N SER A 248 -7.40 -8.96 -1.63
CA SER A 248 -7.66 -7.91 -0.64
C SER A 248 -9.00 -7.21 -0.84
N ARG A 249 -9.51 -7.20 -2.08
CA ARG A 249 -10.88 -6.76 -2.40
C ARG A 249 -11.92 -7.65 -1.72
N GLY A 250 -11.69 -8.97 -1.69
CA GLY A 250 -12.52 -9.88 -0.89
C GLY A 250 -12.37 -9.63 0.61
N TYR A 251 -11.13 -9.73 1.08
CA TYR A 251 -10.75 -9.41 2.45
C TYR A 251 -9.24 -9.20 2.58
N ILE A 252 -8.81 -8.07 3.14
CA ILE A 252 -7.38 -7.74 3.32
C ILE A 252 -6.57 -8.86 4.00
N GLY A 253 -7.17 -9.60 4.94
CA GLY A 253 -6.51 -10.71 5.61
C GLY A 253 -6.12 -11.84 4.64
N VAL A 254 -6.95 -12.11 3.62
CA VAL A 254 -6.67 -13.12 2.60
C VAL A 254 -5.54 -12.68 1.69
N GLY A 255 -5.54 -11.43 1.24
CA GLY A 255 -4.43 -10.88 0.46
C GLY A 255 -3.11 -10.87 1.24
N SER A 256 -3.17 -10.56 2.53
CA SER A 256 -1.98 -10.58 3.38
C SER A 256 -1.37 -11.98 3.58
N LEU A 257 -2.13 -13.07 3.47
CA LEU A 257 -1.57 -14.44 3.53
C LEU A 257 -0.51 -14.65 2.43
N GLY A 258 -0.83 -14.27 1.19
CA GLY A 258 0.11 -14.32 0.06
C GLY A 258 1.32 -13.42 0.27
N THR A 259 1.10 -12.18 0.73
CA THR A 259 2.20 -11.24 1.02
C THR A 259 3.18 -11.80 2.06
N ARG A 260 2.71 -12.48 3.11
CA ARG A 260 3.62 -13.06 4.12
C ARG A 260 4.55 -14.11 3.51
N SER A 261 4.00 -14.97 2.66
CA SER A 261 4.77 -15.96 1.90
C SER A 261 5.82 -15.30 1.01
N GLU A 262 5.39 -14.33 0.20
CA GLU A 262 6.27 -13.61 -0.73
C GLU A 262 7.45 -12.93 -0.02
N ILE A 263 7.19 -12.20 1.06
CA ILE A 263 8.23 -11.46 1.78
C ILE A 263 9.19 -12.40 2.52
N ALA A 264 8.69 -13.48 3.10
CA ALA A 264 9.54 -14.49 3.72
C ALA A 264 10.42 -15.21 2.68
N ALA A 265 9.86 -15.53 1.51
CA ALA A 265 10.61 -16.12 0.42
C ALA A 265 11.68 -15.17 -0.12
N GLU A 266 11.37 -13.88 -0.32
CA GLU A 266 12.33 -12.88 -0.77
C GLU A 266 13.47 -12.68 0.24
N LEU A 267 13.15 -12.71 1.55
CA LEU A 267 14.15 -12.67 2.62
C LEU A 267 15.12 -13.86 2.54
N ILE A 268 14.59 -15.07 2.32
CA ILE A 268 15.39 -16.30 2.24
C ILE A 268 16.18 -16.38 0.92
N LEU A 269 15.59 -15.97 -0.20
CA LEU A 269 16.27 -15.89 -1.49
C LEU A 269 17.47 -14.93 -1.43
N GLY A 270 17.27 -13.75 -0.84
CA GLY A 270 18.29 -12.70 -0.77
C GLY A 270 19.33 -12.88 0.35
N GLY A 271 19.01 -13.61 1.42
CA GLY A 271 19.85 -13.70 2.61
C GLY A 271 20.21 -15.11 3.08
N GLY A 272 19.56 -16.15 2.54
CA GLY A 272 19.73 -17.54 2.99
C GLY A 272 20.89 -18.27 2.33
N THR A 273 21.39 -19.30 3.02
CA THR A 273 22.30 -20.29 2.43
C THR A 273 21.54 -21.21 1.47
N ASP A 274 22.24 -21.93 0.60
CA ASP A 274 21.60 -22.86 -0.33
C ASP A 274 20.79 -23.94 0.40
N ALA A 275 21.32 -24.48 1.50
CA ALA A 275 20.60 -25.43 2.36
C ALA A 275 19.33 -24.81 2.99
N GLN A 276 19.33 -23.51 3.32
CA GLN A 276 18.14 -22.83 3.82
C GLN A 276 17.11 -22.63 2.70
N LYS A 277 17.55 -22.26 1.50
CA LYS A 277 16.68 -22.10 0.33
C LYS A 277 16.00 -23.41 -0.05
N GLU A 278 16.78 -24.49 -0.19
CA GLU A 278 16.28 -25.84 -0.50
C GLU A 278 15.31 -26.37 0.56
N LYS A 279 15.55 -26.05 1.84
CA LYS A 279 14.68 -26.48 2.94
C LYS A 279 13.33 -25.73 2.96
N TYR A 280 13.37 -24.40 2.85
CA TYR A 280 12.20 -23.56 3.18
C TYR A 280 11.38 -23.16 1.96
N LEU A 281 12.02 -22.78 0.85
CA LEU A 281 11.30 -22.18 -0.29
C LEU A 281 10.25 -23.12 -0.91
N PRO A 282 10.52 -24.42 -1.13
CA PRO A 282 9.50 -25.33 -1.66
C PRO A 282 8.29 -25.51 -0.75
N LYS A 283 8.52 -25.48 0.57
CA LYS A 283 7.46 -25.64 1.58
C LYS A 283 6.63 -24.38 1.76
N ILE A 284 7.26 -23.23 1.58
CA ILE A 284 6.56 -21.95 1.53
C ILE A 284 5.73 -21.88 0.25
N ALA A 285 6.30 -22.26 -0.90
CA ALA A 285 5.61 -22.25 -2.19
C ALA A 285 4.33 -23.12 -2.19
N SER A 286 4.38 -24.29 -1.55
CA SER A 286 3.24 -25.21 -1.44
C SER A 286 2.25 -24.87 -0.32
N GLY A 287 2.56 -23.89 0.54
CA GLY A 287 1.76 -23.59 1.74
C GLY A 287 1.90 -24.61 2.88
N GLU A 288 2.81 -25.59 2.79
CA GLU A 288 3.14 -26.50 3.90
C GLU A 288 3.70 -25.73 5.10
N ILE A 289 4.53 -24.72 4.84
CA ILE A 289 5.03 -23.77 5.84
C ILE A 289 4.33 -22.43 5.66
N LEU A 290 3.67 -21.98 6.72
CA LEU A 290 3.10 -20.64 6.82
C LEU A 290 4.07 -19.72 7.58
N PRO A 291 4.67 -18.70 6.94
CA PRO A 291 5.59 -17.80 7.62
C PRO A 291 4.88 -16.62 8.27
N THR A 292 5.47 -16.10 9.34
CA THR A 292 5.12 -14.79 9.89
C THR A 292 6.36 -13.97 10.27
N ALA A 293 6.21 -12.65 10.28
CA ALA A 293 7.24 -11.69 10.64
C ALA A 293 7.16 -11.36 12.14
N VAL A 294 8.30 -11.45 12.84
CA VAL A 294 8.36 -11.23 14.30
C VAL A 294 9.40 -10.18 14.65
N PHE A 295 9.00 -8.91 14.51
CA PHE A 295 9.91 -7.76 14.59
C PHE A 295 9.59 -6.82 15.76
N THR A 296 8.35 -6.32 15.81
CA THR A 296 7.91 -5.26 16.71
C THR A 296 7.91 -5.68 18.19
N GLU A 297 8.32 -4.76 19.06
CA GLU A 297 8.32 -4.92 20.52
C GLU A 297 7.40 -3.88 21.17
N PRO A 298 6.92 -4.10 22.42
CA PRO A 298 6.00 -3.19 23.08
C PRO A 298 6.44 -1.71 23.11
N ASN A 299 7.75 -1.47 23.12
CA ASN A 299 8.34 -0.12 23.13
C ASN A 299 9.19 0.18 21.88
N THR A 300 9.09 -0.64 20.83
CA THR A 300 9.94 -0.49 19.63
C THR A 300 9.21 -0.97 18.37
N GLY A 301 8.74 0.00 17.56
CA GLY A 301 8.15 -0.23 16.24
C GLY A 301 8.94 0.49 15.15
N SER A 302 8.68 1.80 14.97
CA SER A 302 9.33 2.61 13.93
C SER A 302 10.87 2.62 14.00
N ASP A 303 11.45 2.61 15.19
CA ASP A 303 12.91 2.51 15.41
C ASP A 303 13.35 1.05 15.62
N LEU A 304 13.09 0.20 14.63
CA LEU A 304 13.33 -1.25 14.74
C LEU A 304 14.80 -1.61 15.05
N ALA A 305 15.76 -0.74 14.70
CA ALA A 305 17.18 -0.92 15.00
C ALA A 305 17.49 -0.97 16.52
N SER A 306 16.60 -0.41 17.34
CA SER A 306 16.74 -0.32 18.80
C SER A 306 16.08 -1.46 19.58
N LEU A 307 15.61 -2.52 18.90
CA LEU A 307 14.96 -3.66 19.54
C LEU A 307 15.87 -4.35 20.58
N ARG A 308 15.25 -4.97 21.58
CA ARG A 308 15.90 -5.49 22.79
C ARG A 308 15.82 -7.00 22.95
N THR A 309 14.91 -7.67 22.25
CA THR A 309 14.84 -9.15 22.24
C THR A 309 16.20 -9.70 21.86
N ARG A 310 16.77 -10.52 22.75
CA ARG A 310 18.13 -11.03 22.61
C ARG A 310 18.13 -12.49 22.25
N ALA A 311 19.18 -12.94 21.56
CA ALA A 311 19.46 -14.33 21.33
C ALA A 311 20.90 -14.62 21.74
N VAL A 312 21.09 -15.51 22.72
CA VAL A 312 22.42 -15.92 23.21
C VAL A 312 22.73 -17.29 22.65
N LYS A 313 23.86 -17.45 21.96
CA LYS A 313 24.30 -18.73 21.43
C LYS A 313 24.84 -19.62 22.57
N GLU A 314 24.24 -20.79 22.75
CA GLU A 314 24.67 -21.82 23.70
C GLU A 314 24.80 -23.15 22.96
N GLY A 315 26.03 -23.55 22.64
CA GLY A 315 26.28 -24.75 21.84
C GLY A 315 25.78 -24.59 20.40
N ASP A 316 24.86 -25.47 20.00
CA ASP A 316 24.25 -25.52 18.67
C ASP A 316 22.87 -24.85 18.59
N VAL A 317 22.46 -24.15 19.64
CA VAL A 317 21.20 -23.39 19.69
C VAL A 317 21.41 -21.93 20.09
N TYR A 318 20.48 -21.07 19.70
CA TYR A 318 20.25 -19.74 20.25
C TYR A 318 19.12 -19.81 21.27
N LYS A 319 19.35 -19.27 22.48
CA LYS A 319 18.30 -19.05 23.47
C LYS A 319 17.77 -17.63 23.36
N VAL A 320 16.53 -17.52 22.93
CA VAL A 320 15.85 -16.24 22.69
C VAL A 320 15.14 -15.79 23.96
N SER A 321 15.24 -14.51 24.28
CA SER A 321 14.49 -13.92 25.40
C SER A 321 14.09 -12.48 25.10
N GLY A 322 12.81 -12.17 25.31
CA GLY A 322 12.26 -10.84 25.03
C GLY A 322 10.77 -10.88 24.77
N ASN A 323 10.20 -9.73 24.42
CA ASN A 323 8.78 -9.59 24.15
C ASN A 323 8.57 -9.00 22.77
N LYS A 324 7.65 -9.58 22.02
CA LYS A 324 7.17 -9.13 20.72
C LYS A 324 5.68 -8.84 20.79
N THR A 325 5.17 -7.97 19.94
CA THR A 325 3.76 -7.59 19.91
C THR A 325 3.36 -7.19 18.50
N TRP A 326 2.05 -7.11 18.24
CA TRP A 326 1.50 -6.87 16.90
C TRP A 326 1.94 -7.91 15.89
N ILE A 327 2.09 -9.16 16.34
CA ILE A 327 2.51 -10.26 15.48
C ILE A 327 1.26 -10.87 14.87
N THR A 328 1.13 -10.75 13.54
CA THR A 328 -0.01 -11.29 12.80
C THR A 328 0.18 -12.78 12.52
N HIS A 329 -0.87 -13.58 12.71
CA HIS A 329 -0.89 -15.04 12.39
C HIS A 329 0.06 -15.99 13.15
N PRO A 330 0.64 -15.67 14.32
CA PRO A 330 1.70 -16.47 14.90
C PRO A 330 1.22 -17.83 15.43
N VAL A 331 -0.07 -17.99 15.77
CA VAL A 331 -0.57 -19.29 16.26
C VAL A 331 -0.46 -20.35 15.16
N ARG A 332 -0.88 -20.04 13.94
CA ARG A 332 -0.93 -20.99 12.81
C ARG A 332 0.33 -20.97 11.94
N ALA A 333 1.27 -20.07 12.18
CA ALA A 333 2.56 -20.04 11.49
C ALA A 333 3.46 -21.20 11.92
N ASP A 334 4.23 -21.75 10.97
CA ASP A 334 5.25 -22.78 11.21
C ASP A 334 6.65 -22.16 11.35
N LEU A 335 6.84 -20.98 10.73
CA LEU A 335 8.12 -20.31 10.64
C LEU A 335 7.99 -18.84 11.04
N MET A 336 8.80 -18.41 12.00
CA MET A 336 8.93 -17.00 12.36
C MET A 336 10.22 -16.44 11.77
N THR A 337 10.11 -15.39 10.94
CA THR A 337 11.28 -14.56 10.62
C THR A 337 11.49 -13.59 11.79
N LEU A 338 12.36 -14.00 12.72
CA LEU A 338 12.49 -13.41 14.05
C LEU A 338 13.75 -12.55 14.13
N LEU A 339 13.57 -11.23 14.24
CA LEU A 339 14.69 -10.29 14.36
C LEU A 339 15.07 -10.10 15.84
N VAL A 340 16.33 -10.39 16.15
CA VAL A 340 16.88 -10.42 17.52
C VAL A 340 18.23 -9.73 17.58
N ARG A 341 18.63 -9.30 18.77
CA ARG A 341 19.97 -8.81 19.06
C ARG A 341 20.86 -9.98 19.50
N THR A 342 21.86 -10.34 18.69
CA THR A 342 22.87 -11.35 19.08
C THR A 342 24.12 -10.71 19.67
N ASN A 343 24.42 -9.46 19.30
CA ASN A 343 25.54 -8.72 19.87
C ASN A 343 25.06 -7.51 20.70
N PRO A 344 25.09 -7.59 22.05
CA PRO A 344 24.69 -6.49 22.92
C PRO A 344 25.69 -5.33 22.96
N ALA A 345 26.95 -5.54 22.56
CA ALA A 345 27.98 -4.50 22.54
C ALA A 345 27.88 -3.60 21.29
N GLU A 346 27.17 -4.05 20.25
CA GLU A 346 26.93 -3.28 19.02
C GLU A 346 25.53 -2.65 19.04
N PRO A 347 25.40 -1.35 19.37
CA PRO A 347 24.12 -0.67 19.36
C PRO A 347 23.56 -0.49 17.94
N GLY A 348 22.25 -0.28 17.86
CA GLY A 348 21.56 -0.10 16.59
C GLY A 348 21.54 -1.36 15.72
N TYR A 349 21.49 -1.15 14.40
CA TYR A 349 21.18 -2.19 13.42
C TYR A 349 22.27 -3.26 13.25
N LYS A 350 23.53 -2.95 13.58
CA LYS A 350 24.68 -3.86 13.39
C LYS A 350 24.69 -5.04 14.37
N GLY A 351 24.04 -4.90 15.52
CA GLY A 351 23.92 -5.97 16.50
C GLY A 351 22.77 -6.94 16.24
N LEU A 352 22.04 -6.77 15.13
CA LEU A 352 20.81 -7.51 14.85
C LEU A 352 21.03 -8.66 13.86
N SER A 353 20.41 -9.79 14.16
CA SER A 353 20.45 -11.02 13.38
C SER A 353 19.04 -11.52 13.10
N MET A 354 18.85 -12.18 11.96
CA MET A 354 17.57 -12.76 11.56
C MET A 354 17.60 -14.26 11.80
N LEU A 355 16.65 -14.78 12.58
CA LEU A 355 16.46 -16.20 12.80
C LEU A 355 15.26 -16.70 11.98
N LEU A 356 15.42 -17.83 11.31
CA LEU A 356 14.35 -18.60 10.67
C LEU A 356 13.76 -19.57 11.70
N ALA A 357 13.11 -19.02 12.73
CA ALA A 357 12.71 -19.74 13.93
C ALA A 357 11.48 -20.64 13.69
N GLU A 358 11.72 -21.93 13.52
CA GLU A 358 10.67 -22.94 13.39
C GLU A 358 9.92 -23.14 14.71
N LYS A 359 8.61 -23.37 14.63
CA LYS A 359 7.79 -23.76 15.79
C LYS A 359 6.60 -24.62 15.38
N PRO A 360 6.05 -25.44 16.29
CA PRO A 360 4.75 -26.07 16.07
C PRO A 360 3.63 -25.02 15.95
N ARG A 361 2.62 -25.34 15.14
CA ARG A 361 1.33 -24.63 15.15
C ARG A 361 0.64 -24.84 16.50
N GLY A 362 -0.01 -23.80 16.99
CA GLY A 362 -0.90 -23.85 18.15
C GLY A 362 -2.36 -24.07 17.76
N THR A 363 -3.22 -23.99 18.77
CA THR A 363 -4.68 -23.99 18.67
C THR A 363 -5.25 -22.84 19.49
N ASP A 364 -6.55 -22.57 19.41
CA ASP A 364 -7.17 -21.55 20.27
C ASP A 364 -7.03 -21.87 21.77
N ALA A 365 -6.98 -23.15 22.13
CA ALA A 365 -6.82 -23.60 23.51
C ALA A 365 -5.36 -23.55 24.00
N ASP A 366 -4.41 -23.73 23.08
CA ASP A 366 -2.97 -23.68 23.35
C ASP A 366 -2.25 -23.00 22.18
N PRO A 367 -2.22 -21.65 22.14
CA PRO A 367 -1.75 -20.89 20.99
C PRO A 367 -0.23 -21.00 20.76
N PHE A 368 0.53 -21.29 21.82
CA PHE A 368 1.99 -21.33 21.79
C PHE A 368 2.53 -22.56 22.53
N PRO A 369 2.41 -23.77 21.93
CA PRO A 369 2.83 -25.02 22.58
C PRO A 369 4.36 -25.20 22.64
N ALA A 370 5.13 -24.33 21.97
CA ALA A 370 6.59 -24.42 21.94
C ALA A 370 7.19 -24.04 23.32
N PRO A 371 8.12 -24.85 23.87
CA PRO A 371 8.79 -24.50 25.12
C PRO A 371 9.48 -23.14 25.08
N GLY A 372 9.33 -22.34 26.13
CA GLY A 372 9.93 -21.01 26.22
C GLY A 372 9.20 -19.94 25.38
N MET A 373 8.04 -20.25 24.80
CA MET A 373 7.18 -19.30 24.08
C MET A 373 5.81 -19.21 24.78
N THR A 374 5.32 -17.99 24.97
CA THR A 374 4.00 -17.70 25.55
C THR A 374 3.39 -16.51 24.83
N GLY A 375 2.09 -16.27 24.98
CA GLY A 375 1.46 -15.11 24.37
C GLY A 375 -0.06 -15.11 24.48
N GLY A 376 -0.68 -14.05 23.95
CA GLY A 376 -2.13 -13.85 23.97
C GLY A 376 -2.59 -13.00 22.81
N GLU A 377 -3.83 -13.23 22.36
CA GLU A 377 -4.45 -12.43 21.31
C GLU A 377 -4.66 -10.99 21.80
N ILE A 378 -4.40 -10.04 20.91
CA ILE A 378 -4.74 -8.63 21.07
C ILE A 378 -6.12 -8.43 20.45
N GLU A 379 -7.09 -7.96 21.23
CA GLU A 379 -8.40 -7.56 20.71
C GLU A 379 -8.24 -6.28 19.86
N VAL A 380 -8.55 -6.39 18.56
CA VAL A 380 -8.32 -5.34 17.56
C VAL A 380 -9.61 -4.85 16.93
N LEU A 381 -9.61 -3.58 16.51
CA LEU A 381 -10.74 -2.94 15.84
C LEU A 381 -11.03 -3.51 14.43
N GLY A 382 -10.00 -3.91 13.70
CA GLY A 382 -10.07 -4.42 12.32
C GLY A 382 -8.96 -5.44 12.03
N TYR A 383 -8.84 -5.94 10.79
CA TYR A 383 -7.78 -6.87 10.40
C TYR A 383 -7.70 -8.20 11.19
N ARG A 384 -8.87 -8.78 11.53
CA ARG A 384 -8.95 -9.89 12.51
C ARG A 384 -8.69 -11.30 11.99
N GLY A 385 -8.72 -11.55 10.68
CA GLY A 385 -8.77 -12.91 10.11
C GLY A 385 -7.50 -13.75 10.27
N MET A 386 -6.40 -13.10 10.63
CA MET A 386 -5.17 -13.76 11.05
C MET A 386 -4.81 -13.50 12.50
N LYS A 387 -5.53 -12.58 13.16
CA LYS A 387 -5.33 -12.10 14.53
C LYS A 387 -3.93 -11.57 14.80
N GLU A 388 -3.83 -10.76 15.85
CA GLU A 388 -2.59 -10.13 16.32
C GLU A 388 -2.29 -10.62 17.72
N TYR A 389 -1.01 -10.87 18.02
CA TYR A 389 -0.62 -11.39 19.33
C TYR A 389 0.53 -10.62 19.96
N GLU A 390 0.52 -10.60 21.29
CA GLU A 390 1.72 -10.45 22.10
C GLU A 390 2.39 -11.82 22.27
N ILE A 391 3.72 -11.84 22.22
CA ILE A 391 4.53 -13.05 22.37
C ILE A 391 5.67 -12.78 23.33
N GLY A 392 5.78 -13.59 24.39
CA GLY A 392 6.92 -13.63 25.29
C GLY A 392 7.82 -14.82 24.97
N PHE A 393 9.12 -14.55 24.90
CA PHE A 393 10.17 -15.58 24.80
C PHE A 393 10.97 -15.62 26.10
N ASP A 394 11.07 -16.80 26.69
CA ASP A 394 11.90 -17.09 27.86
C ASP A 394 12.70 -18.38 27.62
N GLY A 395 13.89 -18.22 27.06
CA GLY A 395 14.76 -19.34 26.70
C GLY A 395 14.25 -20.17 25.52
N PHE A 396 13.42 -19.60 24.64
CA PHE A 396 12.98 -20.28 23.41
C PHE A 396 14.19 -20.66 22.57
N GLU A 397 14.31 -21.93 22.22
CA GLU A 397 15.48 -22.49 21.55
C GLU A 397 15.30 -22.49 20.03
N VAL A 398 16.29 -21.92 19.33
CA VAL A 398 16.36 -21.92 17.86
C VAL A 398 17.69 -22.53 17.44
N PRO A 399 17.72 -23.60 16.63
CA PRO A 399 18.98 -24.17 16.14
C PRO A 399 19.87 -23.12 15.47
N ALA A 400 21.17 -23.15 15.72
CA ALA A 400 22.12 -22.18 15.17
C ALA A 400 22.21 -22.23 13.64
N SER A 401 21.85 -23.37 13.03
CA SER A 401 21.71 -23.52 11.57
C SER A 401 20.53 -22.71 10.98
N GLN A 402 19.62 -22.23 11.82
CA GLN A 402 18.50 -21.36 11.43
C GLN A 402 18.84 -19.87 11.50
N LEU A 403 20.07 -19.49 11.83
CA LEU A 403 20.56 -18.13 11.59
C LEU A 403 20.61 -17.87 10.08
N LEU A 404 19.82 -16.93 9.57
CA LEU A 404 19.71 -16.64 8.15
C LEU A 404 21.09 -16.23 7.58
N GLY A 405 21.57 -16.98 6.59
CA GLY A 405 22.87 -16.75 5.97
C GLY A 405 24.09 -17.17 6.81
N GLY A 406 23.89 -17.60 8.06
CA GLY A 406 24.96 -18.15 8.92
C GLY A 406 25.89 -17.12 9.56
N GLU A 407 25.70 -15.82 9.35
CA GLU A 407 26.51 -14.75 9.92
C GLU A 407 25.67 -13.80 10.78
N GLU A 408 26.12 -13.54 12.02
CA GLU A 408 25.45 -12.61 12.92
C GLU A 408 25.61 -11.15 12.48
N GLY A 409 24.69 -10.27 12.89
CA GLY A 409 24.75 -8.83 12.61
C GLY A 409 24.28 -8.43 11.21
N GLN A 410 23.83 -9.39 10.40
CA GLN A 410 23.32 -9.15 9.04
C GLN A 410 21.79 -8.98 8.97
N GLY A 411 21.07 -9.24 10.06
CA GLY A 411 19.60 -9.36 10.07
C GLY A 411 18.87 -8.12 9.57
N PHE A 412 19.31 -6.93 10.00
CA PHE A 412 18.68 -5.69 9.55
C PHE A 412 18.91 -5.42 8.06
N LYS A 413 20.12 -5.72 7.54
CA LYS A 413 20.43 -5.54 6.11
C LYS A 413 19.63 -6.51 5.24
N GLN A 414 19.54 -7.77 5.66
CA GLN A 414 18.71 -8.78 5.00
C GLN A 414 17.25 -8.32 4.95
N LEU A 415 16.73 -7.78 6.05
CA LEU A 415 15.38 -7.22 6.10
C LEU A 415 15.20 -6.02 5.14
N MET A 416 16.17 -5.10 5.06
CA MET A 416 16.08 -3.94 4.15
C MET A 416 15.88 -4.36 2.68
N ASN A 417 16.43 -5.51 2.26
CA ASN A 417 16.29 -5.99 0.89
C ASN A 417 14.84 -6.32 0.51
N THR A 418 13.98 -6.58 1.51
CA THR A 418 12.56 -6.91 1.30
C THR A 418 11.64 -5.69 1.27
N PHE A 419 12.14 -4.50 1.63
CA PHE A 419 11.29 -3.32 1.83
C PHE A 419 10.62 -2.81 0.56
N GLU A 420 11.27 -2.94 -0.60
CA GLU A 420 10.67 -2.58 -1.88
C GLU A 420 9.41 -3.42 -2.12
N ALA A 421 9.52 -4.76 -2.05
CA ALA A 421 8.39 -5.66 -2.21
C ALA A 421 7.31 -5.48 -1.12
N ALA A 422 7.70 -5.31 0.15
CA ALA A 422 6.75 -5.10 1.24
C ALA A 422 5.90 -3.83 1.06
N ARG A 423 6.52 -2.75 0.56
CA ARG A 423 5.82 -1.49 0.26
C ARG A 423 4.88 -1.63 -0.93
N ILE A 424 5.35 -2.26 -2.02
CA ILE A 424 4.54 -2.56 -3.21
C ILE A 424 3.31 -3.40 -2.82
N GLN A 425 3.49 -4.47 -2.05
CA GLN A 425 2.41 -5.33 -1.57
C GLN A 425 1.45 -4.62 -0.61
N THR A 426 1.95 -3.65 0.16
CA THR A 426 1.08 -2.79 0.98
C THR A 426 0.20 -1.89 0.11
N ALA A 427 0.76 -1.33 -0.96
CA ALA A 427 0.01 -0.53 -1.92
C ALA A 427 -1.05 -1.38 -2.66
N ALA A 428 -0.70 -2.60 -3.09
CA ALA A 428 -1.64 -3.55 -3.70
C ALA A 428 -2.81 -3.90 -2.77
N ARG A 429 -2.53 -4.22 -1.49
CA ARG A 429 -3.57 -4.43 -0.46
C ARG A 429 -4.47 -3.20 -0.32
N ALA A 430 -3.89 -2.01 -0.31
CA ALA A 430 -4.64 -0.76 -0.21
C ALA A 430 -5.55 -0.52 -1.42
N VAL A 431 -5.07 -0.78 -2.63
CA VAL A 431 -5.86 -0.69 -3.86
C VAL A 431 -7.05 -1.67 -3.82
N GLY A 432 -6.84 -2.92 -3.38
CA GLY A 432 -7.92 -3.89 -3.21
C GLY A 432 -8.99 -3.47 -2.20
N VAL A 433 -8.57 -2.96 -1.03
CA VAL A 433 -9.51 -2.44 -0.01
C VAL A 433 -10.27 -1.22 -0.51
N ALA A 434 -9.60 -0.30 -1.20
CA ALA A 434 -10.23 0.88 -1.80
C ALA A 434 -11.27 0.47 -2.85
N GLN A 435 -10.95 -0.54 -3.68
CA GLN A 435 -11.84 -1.10 -4.68
C GLN A 435 -13.09 -1.73 -4.04
N ALA A 436 -12.93 -2.49 -2.96
CA ALA A 436 -14.06 -3.04 -2.20
C ALA A 436 -14.96 -1.95 -1.59
N ALA A 437 -14.37 -0.85 -1.11
CA ALA A 437 -15.11 0.30 -0.58
C ALA A 437 -15.89 1.03 -1.69
N LEU A 438 -15.28 1.23 -2.86
CA LEU A 438 -15.94 1.79 -4.04
C LEU A 438 -17.17 0.96 -4.43
N GLU A 439 -17.01 -0.35 -4.59
CA GLU A 439 -18.10 -1.25 -5.02
C GLU A 439 -19.22 -1.33 -3.98
N THR A 440 -18.86 -1.41 -2.69
CA THR A 440 -19.83 -1.43 -1.59
C THR A 440 -20.60 -0.11 -1.52
N GLY A 441 -19.92 1.02 -1.67
CA GLY A 441 -20.54 2.34 -1.74
C GLY A 441 -21.43 2.51 -2.97
N LEU A 442 -20.99 2.06 -4.14
CA LEU A 442 -21.74 2.13 -5.40
C LEU A 442 -23.03 1.34 -5.30
N ARG A 443 -22.96 0.06 -4.91
CA ARG A 443 -24.14 -0.81 -4.77
C ARG A 443 -25.20 -0.18 -3.86
N TYR A 444 -24.80 0.30 -2.68
CA TYR A 444 -25.73 0.96 -1.76
C TYR A 444 -26.29 2.26 -2.35
N ALA A 445 -25.46 3.04 -3.07
CA ALA A 445 -25.90 4.28 -3.70
C ALA A 445 -26.94 4.06 -4.81
N GLU A 446 -26.87 2.94 -5.52
CA GLU A 446 -27.83 2.58 -6.57
C GLU A 446 -29.14 2.01 -6.01
N GLU A 447 -29.06 1.20 -4.97
CA GLU A 447 -30.22 0.53 -4.37
C GLU A 447 -31.02 1.43 -3.42
N ARG A 448 -30.33 2.30 -2.65
CA ARG A 448 -30.98 3.11 -1.62
C ARG A 448 -31.73 4.29 -2.23
N ILE A 449 -33.04 4.35 -1.99
CA ILE A 449 -33.91 5.46 -2.41
C ILE A 449 -34.09 6.49 -1.29
N GLN A 450 -33.83 7.76 -1.57
CA GLN A 450 -34.22 8.91 -0.73
C GLN A 450 -34.67 10.08 -1.62
N PHE A 451 -35.61 10.88 -1.11
CA PHE A 451 -36.24 11.97 -1.87
C PHE A 451 -36.72 11.52 -3.27
N GLY A 452 -37.24 10.28 -3.36
CA GLY A 452 -37.84 9.72 -4.58
C GLY A 452 -36.87 9.21 -5.66
N LYS A 453 -35.55 9.13 -5.41
CA LYS A 453 -34.58 8.59 -6.37
C LYS A 453 -33.39 7.89 -5.69
N PRO A 454 -32.61 7.07 -6.42
CA PRO A 454 -31.36 6.50 -5.92
C PRO A 454 -30.39 7.56 -5.38
N LEU A 455 -29.64 7.23 -4.33
CA LEU A 455 -28.64 8.13 -3.75
C LEU A 455 -27.58 8.56 -4.78
N ILE A 456 -27.20 7.68 -5.71
CA ILE A 456 -26.22 7.98 -6.76
C ILE A 456 -26.64 9.16 -7.66
N ALA A 457 -27.94 9.51 -7.69
CA ALA A 457 -28.45 10.64 -8.45
C ALA A 457 -28.23 12.01 -7.76
N PHE A 458 -27.56 12.06 -6.61
CA PHE A 458 -27.16 13.29 -5.94
C PHE A 458 -25.65 13.52 -6.10
N PRO A 459 -25.19 14.70 -6.56
CA PRO A 459 -23.77 14.97 -6.81
C PRO A 459 -22.85 14.68 -5.62
N ARG A 460 -23.29 14.93 -4.38
CA ARG A 460 -22.47 14.64 -3.19
C ARG A 460 -22.21 13.15 -2.94
N VAL A 461 -22.96 12.26 -3.59
CA VAL A 461 -22.78 10.80 -3.58
C VAL A 461 -22.00 10.38 -4.82
N SER A 462 -22.43 10.77 -6.02
CA SER A 462 -21.72 10.41 -7.26
C SER A 462 -20.30 10.95 -7.31
N ASP A 463 -20.05 12.17 -6.81
CA ASP A 463 -18.71 12.76 -6.78
C ASP A 463 -17.77 11.94 -5.89
N LYS A 464 -18.26 11.33 -4.80
CA LYS A 464 -17.44 10.42 -3.96
C LYS A 464 -17.03 9.17 -4.72
N ILE A 465 -17.99 8.51 -5.38
CA ILE A 465 -17.76 7.33 -6.20
C ILE A 465 -16.76 7.63 -7.34
N VAL A 466 -16.91 8.78 -7.99
CA VAL A 466 -15.99 9.23 -9.04
C VAL A 466 -14.59 9.45 -8.50
N MET A 467 -14.43 10.18 -7.41
CA MET A 467 -13.10 10.46 -6.85
C MET A 467 -12.43 9.19 -6.31
N MET A 468 -13.19 8.24 -5.74
CA MET A 468 -12.67 6.91 -5.42
C MET A 468 -12.10 6.22 -6.66
N ALA A 469 -12.86 6.14 -7.76
CA ALA A 469 -12.40 5.49 -8.98
C ALA A 469 -11.13 6.15 -9.55
N VAL A 470 -11.09 7.49 -9.57
CA VAL A 470 -9.94 8.27 -10.05
C VAL A 470 -8.70 8.02 -9.20
N GLU A 471 -8.80 8.15 -7.87
CA GLU A 471 -7.63 7.99 -7.01
C GLU A 471 -7.16 6.53 -6.93
N ILE A 472 -8.08 5.56 -7.04
CA ILE A 472 -7.76 4.13 -7.16
C ILE A 472 -6.96 3.89 -8.46
N ALA A 473 -7.37 4.47 -9.58
CA ALA A 473 -6.63 4.36 -10.83
C ALA A 473 -5.20 4.91 -10.70
N ILE A 474 -5.03 6.09 -10.08
CA ILE A 474 -3.71 6.69 -9.82
C ILE A 474 -2.86 5.75 -8.94
N ALA A 475 -3.40 5.32 -7.80
CA ALA A 475 -2.71 4.44 -6.85
C ALA A 475 -2.30 3.12 -7.50
N ARG A 476 -3.16 2.54 -8.35
CA ARG A 476 -2.86 1.33 -9.11
C ARG A 476 -1.71 1.53 -10.10
N GLN A 477 -1.75 2.60 -10.89
CA GLN A 477 -0.70 2.84 -11.91
C GLN A 477 0.68 3.06 -11.30
N ILE A 478 0.79 3.80 -10.18
CA ILE A 478 2.08 3.97 -9.49
C ILE A 478 2.54 2.68 -8.80
N THR A 479 1.62 1.83 -8.33
CA THR A 479 1.93 0.52 -7.75
C THR A 479 2.48 -0.42 -8.81
N TYR A 480 1.82 -0.52 -9.97
CA TYR A 480 2.28 -1.35 -11.07
C TYR A 480 3.59 -0.84 -11.67
N PHE A 481 3.81 0.48 -11.73
CA PHE A 481 5.13 1.00 -12.10
C PHE A 481 6.22 0.48 -11.16
N ALA A 482 6.02 0.59 -9.84
CA ALA A 482 7.02 0.16 -8.86
C ALA A 482 7.28 -1.36 -8.97
N ALA A 483 6.23 -2.15 -9.22
CA ALA A 483 6.35 -3.59 -9.45
C ALA A 483 7.16 -3.93 -10.71
N ARG A 484 6.82 -3.37 -11.87
CA ARG A 484 7.57 -3.57 -13.13
C ARG A 484 9.02 -3.14 -13.02
N ALA A 485 9.26 -2.00 -12.36
CA ALA A 485 10.62 -1.51 -12.16
C ALA A 485 11.44 -2.45 -11.25
N LYS A 486 10.80 -3.11 -10.27
CA LYS A 486 11.43 -4.15 -9.45
C LYS A 486 11.71 -5.42 -10.25
N ASP A 487 10.78 -5.83 -11.12
CA ASP A 487 10.97 -6.96 -12.04
C ASP A 487 12.17 -6.76 -12.99
N GLU A 488 12.40 -5.52 -13.43
CA GLU A 488 13.55 -5.13 -14.25
C GLU A 488 14.88 -5.06 -13.46
N GLY A 489 14.87 -5.34 -12.15
CA GLY A 489 16.03 -5.24 -11.28
C GLY A 489 16.48 -3.79 -11.01
N ARG A 490 15.65 -2.79 -11.37
CA ARG A 490 15.92 -1.41 -11.02
C ARG A 490 15.64 -1.19 -9.53
N ARG A 491 16.42 -0.30 -8.93
CA ARG A 491 16.13 0.19 -7.58
C ARG A 491 14.82 0.97 -7.61
N THR A 492 13.91 0.69 -6.67
CA THR A 492 12.52 1.21 -6.69
C THR A 492 12.04 1.64 -5.31
N ASP A 493 12.96 1.89 -4.38
CA ASP A 493 12.63 2.21 -2.99
C ASP A 493 11.81 3.50 -2.82
N LEU A 494 11.99 4.47 -3.72
CA LEU A 494 11.19 5.71 -3.77
C LEU A 494 9.77 5.43 -4.27
N GLU A 495 9.61 4.82 -5.44
CA GLU A 495 8.31 4.59 -6.08
C GLU A 495 7.45 3.60 -5.30
N ALA A 496 8.07 2.55 -4.74
CA ALA A 496 7.42 1.65 -3.78
C ALA A 496 6.95 2.42 -2.53
N GLY A 497 7.76 3.35 -2.02
CA GLY A 497 7.38 4.19 -0.90
C GLY A 497 6.20 5.12 -1.20
N MET A 498 6.23 5.79 -2.36
CA MET A 498 5.19 6.70 -2.81
C MET A 498 3.86 5.97 -3.07
N SER A 499 3.90 4.78 -3.68
CA SER A 499 2.72 3.94 -3.90
C SER A 499 2.07 3.52 -2.58
N LYS A 500 2.86 3.07 -1.59
CA LYS A 500 2.35 2.78 -0.23
C LYS A 500 1.73 4.02 0.42
N LEU A 501 2.42 5.15 0.38
CA LEU A 501 1.99 6.40 1.02
C LEU A 501 0.63 6.86 0.46
N LEU A 502 0.51 6.90 -0.87
CA LEU A 502 -0.72 7.32 -1.53
C LEU A 502 -1.84 6.28 -1.37
N GLY A 503 -1.54 5.02 -1.66
CA GLY A 503 -2.52 3.93 -1.65
C GLY A 503 -3.23 3.80 -0.31
N ALA A 504 -2.49 3.86 0.80
CA ALA A 504 -3.08 3.79 2.14
C ALA A 504 -4.05 4.96 2.42
N ARG A 505 -3.71 6.18 2.01
CA ARG A 505 -4.59 7.35 2.16
C ARG A 505 -5.82 7.24 1.27
N VAL A 506 -5.66 6.76 0.02
CA VAL A 506 -6.78 6.52 -0.91
C VAL A 506 -7.75 5.50 -0.36
N ALA A 507 -7.25 4.37 0.17
CA ALA A 507 -8.09 3.34 0.78
C ALA A 507 -8.89 3.87 1.97
N TRP A 508 -8.24 4.65 2.84
CA TRP A 508 -8.91 5.29 3.98
C TRP A 508 -10.03 6.25 3.52
N ALA A 509 -9.73 7.14 2.57
CA ALA A 509 -10.71 8.09 2.04
C ALA A 509 -11.87 7.40 1.31
N ALA A 510 -11.60 6.30 0.60
CA ALA A 510 -12.63 5.50 -0.05
C ALA A 510 -13.55 4.83 0.98
N ALA A 511 -12.99 4.20 2.02
CA ALA A 511 -13.79 3.55 3.06
C ALA A 511 -14.63 4.56 3.86
N ASP A 512 -14.07 5.71 4.25
CA ASP A 512 -14.78 6.79 4.95
C ASP A 512 -15.95 7.32 4.11
N ASN A 513 -15.69 7.65 2.84
CA ASN A 513 -16.74 8.13 1.94
C ASN A 513 -17.79 7.06 1.63
N ALA A 514 -17.42 5.78 1.54
CA ALA A 514 -18.36 4.68 1.36
C ALA A 514 -19.28 4.53 2.59
N LEU A 515 -18.73 4.64 3.81
CA LEU A 515 -19.51 4.67 5.04
C LEU A 515 -20.48 5.86 5.04
N GLN A 516 -20.01 7.04 4.67
CA GLN A 516 -20.83 8.25 4.58
C GLN A 516 -22.02 8.09 3.62
N ILE A 517 -21.86 7.35 2.52
CA ILE A 517 -22.93 7.02 1.56
C ILE A 517 -24.01 6.14 2.22
N HIS A 518 -23.61 5.26 3.16
CA HIS A 518 -24.55 4.43 3.92
C HIS A 518 -25.32 5.21 5.00
N GLY A 519 -24.81 6.37 5.42
CA GLY A 519 -25.38 7.15 6.51
C GLY A 519 -25.35 6.37 7.83
N GLY A 520 -26.46 6.38 8.59
CA GLY A 520 -26.55 5.66 9.86
C GLY A 520 -26.27 4.15 9.75
N ASN A 521 -26.65 3.54 8.62
CA ASN A 521 -26.42 2.11 8.35
C ASN A 521 -24.94 1.78 8.22
N GLY A 522 -24.07 2.75 7.89
CA GLY A 522 -22.63 2.53 7.78
C GLY A 522 -21.96 2.16 9.11
N PHE A 523 -22.63 2.42 10.24
CA PHE A 523 -22.17 2.02 11.58
C PHE A 523 -22.76 0.70 12.05
N ALA A 524 -23.75 0.15 11.33
CA ALA A 524 -24.36 -1.11 11.71
C ALA A 524 -23.49 -2.28 11.25
N LEU A 525 -23.18 -3.18 12.19
CA LEU A 525 -22.34 -4.36 11.95
C LEU A 525 -22.94 -5.34 10.94
N GLU A 526 -24.17 -5.17 10.45
CA GLU A 526 -24.70 -5.98 9.35
C GLU A 526 -24.14 -5.56 7.98
N TYR A 527 -23.61 -4.34 7.86
CA TYR A 527 -23.07 -3.82 6.60
C TYR A 527 -21.54 -3.98 6.53
N PRO A 528 -21.00 -4.60 5.45
CA PRO A 528 -19.54 -4.79 5.29
C PRO A 528 -18.71 -3.51 5.30
N VAL A 529 -19.32 -2.34 5.05
CA VAL A 529 -18.62 -1.06 5.05
C VAL A 529 -18.02 -0.70 6.41
N SER A 530 -18.61 -1.15 7.52
CA SER A 530 -18.06 -0.91 8.86
C SER A 530 -16.74 -1.66 9.07
N ARG A 531 -16.64 -2.89 8.52
CA ARG A 531 -15.39 -3.67 8.49
C ARG A 531 -14.35 -3.00 7.60
N LEU A 532 -14.74 -2.60 6.38
CA LEU A 532 -13.83 -1.95 5.42
C LEU A 532 -13.22 -0.65 5.96
N LEU A 533 -13.98 0.13 6.76
CA LEU A 533 -13.43 1.29 7.46
C LEU A 533 -12.25 0.91 8.36
N CYS A 534 -12.39 -0.16 9.14
CA CYS A 534 -11.37 -0.62 10.07
C CYS A 534 -10.16 -1.22 9.32
N ASP A 535 -10.42 -2.02 8.29
CA ASP A 535 -9.39 -2.62 7.44
C ASP A 535 -8.56 -1.55 6.70
N ALA A 536 -9.20 -0.50 6.19
CA ALA A 536 -8.50 0.60 5.52
C ALA A 536 -7.62 1.40 6.48
N ARG A 537 -8.03 1.55 7.75
CA ARG A 537 -7.34 2.41 8.71
C ARG A 537 -5.96 1.89 9.11
N ILE A 538 -5.68 0.60 9.00
CA ILE A 538 -4.40 0.01 9.39
C ILE A 538 -3.28 0.20 8.34
N LEU A 539 -3.65 0.49 7.08
CA LEU A 539 -2.74 0.46 5.93
C LEU A 539 -1.59 1.49 6.03
N ASN A 540 -1.81 2.59 6.73
CA ASN A 540 -0.80 3.62 7.00
C ASN A 540 -0.07 3.43 8.34
N ILE A 541 -0.19 2.26 9.00
CA ILE A 541 0.41 1.95 10.30
C ILE A 541 1.18 0.61 10.28
N PHE A 542 0.51 -0.49 9.94
CA PHE A 542 0.97 -1.86 10.23
C PHE A 542 2.32 -2.26 9.60
N GLU A 543 2.64 -1.73 8.42
CA GLU A 543 3.88 -1.97 7.66
C GLU A 543 4.73 -0.68 7.67
N GLY A 544 4.80 -0.04 8.84
CA GLY A 544 5.45 1.24 9.06
C GLY A 544 4.50 2.43 8.86
N ALA A 545 4.58 3.39 9.78
CA ALA A 545 3.74 4.58 9.76
C ALA A 545 3.97 5.44 8.51
N ALA A 546 2.93 6.15 8.04
CA ALA A 546 3.03 7.06 6.89
C ALA A 546 4.10 8.15 7.07
N GLU A 547 4.27 8.63 8.30
CA GLU A 547 5.26 9.66 8.67
C GLU A 547 6.69 9.12 8.47
N ILE A 548 6.93 7.86 8.82
CA ILE A 548 8.22 7.20 8.58
C ILE A 548 8.43 6.94 7.09
N GLN A 549 7.38 6.55 6.37
CA GLN A 549 7.46 6.38 4.93
C GLN A 549 7.80 7.70 4.22
N ALA A 550 7.18 8.81 4.62
CA ALA A 550 7.48 10.14 4.13
C ALA A 550 8.91 10.57 4.48
N GLN A 551 9.37 10.30 5.71
CA GLN A 551 10.75 10.56 6.13
C GLN A 551 11.78 9.84 5.25
N VAL A 552 11.53 8.56 4.94
CA VAL A 552 12.42 7.75 4.08
C VAL A 552 12.46 8.30 2.66
N ILE A 553 11.30 8.63 2.08
CA ILE A 553 11.21 9.21 0.73
C ILE A 553 11.96 10.55 0.70
N ALA A 554 11.67 11.45 1.63
CA ALA A 554 12.29 12.77 1.72
C ALA A 554 13.82 12.66 1.80
N ARG A 555 14.33 11.82 2.70
CA ARG A 555 15.77 11.62 2.87
C ARG A 555 16.43 11.13 1.57
N ARG A 556 15.81 10.18 0.87
CA ARG A 556 16.34 9.63 -0.38
C ARG A 556 16.38 10.67 -1.51
N LEU A 557 15.34 11.48 -1.66
CA LEU A 557 15.31 12.62 -2.59
C LEU A 557 16.43 13.62 -2.29
N LEU A 558 16.60 13.97 -1.01
CA LEU A 558 17.59 14.94 -0.56
C LEU A 558 19.03 14.44 -0.67
N GLU A 559 19.27 13.13 -0.60
CA GLU A 559 20.60 12.52 -0.84
C GLU A 559 20.96 12.48 -2.35
N GLY A 560 20.01 12.77 -3.24
CA GLY A 560 20.18 12.70 -4.69
C GLY A 560 20.06 11.27 -5.25
N GLY A 561 19.34 10.40 -4.54
CA GLY A 561 19.06 9.06 -5.03
C GLY A 561 17.94 9.06 -6.05
N ASN A 562 18.26 9.37 -7.31
CA ASN A 562 17.44 9.01 -8.48
C ASN A 562 18.24 8.07 -9.37
#